data_AF-A0A1I8J2J7-F1
#
_entry.id   AF-A0A1I8J2J7-F1
#
_cell.length_a   1.000
_cell.length_b   1.000
_cell.length_c   1.000
_cell.angle_alpha   90.00
_cell.angle_beta   90.00
_cell.angle_gamma   90.00
#
_symmetry.space_group_name_H-M   'P 1'
#
loop_
_entity.id
_entity.type
_entity.pdbx_description
1 polymer ?
#
loop_
_entity_poly.entity_id
_entity_poly.type
_entity_poly.pdbx_seq_one_letter_code
_entity_poly.pdbx_strand_id
1 'polypeptide(L)'
;MTGPDRESIQPVESFASMTDFHPVIGNAVKLIGYQKPTPVQKWAIPTTLAKRDLMACAQTGSGKTAAFLVPILNLMYTEGPGHSQAAVRANRRKQFPVALVLAPTRELASQIYDEARKFSYRSQVRCCVVYGGADIGSQVRELDRGCHLLVATPGRLVDVMERGRIGLDHCRFLVLDEADRMLDMGFEPQIRRIVEQDTMPQKGQRQTLMFSATFPKEIQHLARDFL
;
A
#
# COMPACT_ATOMS: atom_id res chain seq x y z
N MET A 1 18.82 5.91 7.48
CA MET A 1 17.52 6.44 7.95
C MET A 1 17.74 7.81 8.57
N THR A 2 16.87 8.76 8.23
CA THR A 2 16.84 10.14 8.75
C THR A 2 15.42 10.45 9.24
N GLY A 3 15.24 11.54 9.98
CA GLY A 3 13.94 11.96 10.51
C GLY A 3 13.84 11.91 12.05
N PRO A 4 12.75 12.44 12.62
CA PRO A 4 12.55 12.51 14.07
C PRO A 4 12.58 11.11 14.70
N ASP A 5 13.19 10.98 15.88
CA ASP A 5 13.22 9.76 16.67
C ASP A 5 13.76 8.51 15.94
N ARG A 6 14.58 8.69 14.90
CA ARG A 6 15.15 7.57 14.12
C ARG A 6 15.87 6.53 14.99
N GLU A 7 16.41 6.95 16.13
CA GLU A 7 17.19 6.12 17.07
C GLU A 7 16.31 5.08 17.79
N SER A 8 15.00 5.33 17.85
CA SER A 8 14.01 4.39 18.39
C SER A 8 13.70 3.22 17.43
N ILE A 9 14.03 3.36 16.15
CA ILE A 9 13.78 2.32 15.14
C ILE A 9 15.01 1.43 15.02
N GLN A 10 14.90 0.20 15.52
CA GLN A 10 15.94 -0.80 15.39
C GLN A 10 15.69 -1.68 14.16
N PRO A 11 16.75 -2.04 13.40
CA PRO A 11 16.59 -2.91 12.23
C PRO A 11 16.19 -4.32 12.66
N VAL A 12 15.32 -4.94 11.86
CA VAL A 12 14.97 -6.35 12.05
C VAL A 12 16.04 -7.23 11.43
N GLU A 13 16.61 -8.15 12.20
CA GLU A 13 17.65 -9.08 11.73
C GLU A 13 17.10 -10.41 11.19
N SER A 14 15.90 -10.80 11.62
CA SER A 14 15.21 -11.99 11.11
C SER A 14 13.69 -11.82 11.16
N PHE A 15 12.97 -12.46 10.25
CA PHE A 15 11.50 -12.49 10.38
C PHE A 15 11.05 -13.30 11.60
N ALA A 16 11.85 -14.27 12.04
CA ALA A 16 11.57 -15.09 13.22
C ALA A 16 11.68 -14.29 14.53
N SER A 17 12.52 -13.26 14.60
CA SER A 17 12.65 -12.38 15.77
C SER A 17 11.50 -11.38 15.91
N MET A 18 10.58 -11.33 14.95
CA MET A 18 9.39 -10.49 15.03
C MET A 18 8.28 -11.24 15.76
N THR A 19 8.35 -11.25 17.09
CA THR A 19 7.42 -12.00 17.96
C THR A 19 6.00 -11.44 17.95
N ASP A 20 5.83 -10.18 17.56
CA ASP A 20 4.57 -9.45 17.68
C ASP A 20 3.73 -9.46 16.39
N PHE A 21 4.07 -10.33 15.44
CA PHE A 21 3.26 -10.49 14.25
C PHE A 21 1.96 -11.25 14.54
N HIS A 22 0.89 -10.74 13.94
CA HIS A 22 -0.39 -11.42 13.89
C HIS A 22 -0.18 -12.83 13.29
N PRO A 23 -0.83 -13.89 13.85
CA PRO A 23 -0.59 -15.28 13.43
C PRO A 23 -0.69 -15.53 11.93
N VAL A 24 -1.58 -14.82 11.24
CA VAL A 24 -1.72 -14.88 9.77
C VAL A 24 -0.41 -14.50 9.06
N ILE A 25 0.24 -13.40 9.47
CA ILE A 25 1.50 -12.95 8.89
C ILE A 25 2.63 -13.91 9.24
N GLY A 26 2.73 -14.31 10.51
CA GLY A 26 3.76 -15.27 10.93
C GLY A 26 3.69 -16.58 10.15
N ASN A 27 2.48 -17.10 9.89
CA ASN A 27 2.27 -18.29 9.07
C ASN A 27 2.57 -18.05 7.59
N ALA A 28 2.15 -16.92 7.02
CA ALA A 28 2.42 -16.59 5.62
C ALA A 28 3.93 -16.48 5.34
N VAL A 29 4.67 -15.77 6.20
CA VAL A 29 6.13 -15.64 6.11
C VAL A 29 6.82 -17.01 6.12
N LYS A 30 6.40 -17.93 7.00
CA LYS A 30 6.90 -19.31 7.05
C LYS A 30 6.60 -20.09 5.77
N LEU A 31 5.38 -20.02 5.26
CA LEU A 31 4.95 -20.72 4.05
C LEU A 31 5.66 -20.22 2.78
N ILE A 32 5.91 -18.92 2.70
CA ILE A 32 6.64 -18.29 1.58
C ILE A 32 8.14 -18.61 1.68
N GLY A 33 8.64 -18.97 2.86
CA GLY A 33 10.04 -19.32 3.09
C GLY A 33 10.95 -18.10 3.34
N TYR A 34 10.40 -16.99 3.80
CA TYR A 34 11.19 -15.79 4.13
C TYR A 34 11.94 -15.99 5.45
N GLN A 35 13.27 -16.09 5.35
CA GLN A 35 14.14 -16.30 6.52
C GLN A 35 14.76 -14.99 7.01
N LYS A 36 15.54 -14.34 6.14
CA LYS A 36 16.26 -13.11 6.44
C LYS A 36 15.66 -11.94 5.65
N PRO A 37 15.35 -10.81 6.31
CA PRO A 37 14.91 -9.61 5.61
C PRO A 37 16.02 -9.06 4.72
N THR A 38 15.63 -8.59 3.52
CA THR A 38 16.52 -7.84 2.63
C THR A 38 16.87 -6.47 3.25
N PRO A 39 17.94 -5.77 2.79
CA PRO A 39 18.34 -4.49 3.39
C PRO A 39 17.23 -3.45 3.49
N VAL A 40 16.34 -3.34 2.48
CA VAL A 40 15.19 -2.42 2.54
C VAL A 40 14.16 -2.88 3.57
N GLN A 41 13.91 -4.19 3.66
CA GLN A 41 12.95 -4.76 4.62
C GLN A 41 13.40 -4.56 6.07
N LYS A 42 14.70 -4.70 6.36
CA LYS A 42 15.27 -4.51 7.71
C LYS A 42 14.84 -3.22 8.36
N TRP A 43 14.74 -2.15 7.57
CA TRP A 43 14.43 -0.80 8.05
C TRP A 43 12.98 -0.41 7.78
N ALA A 44 12.43 -0.71 6.60
CA ALA A 44 11.09 -0.29 6.23
C ALA A 44 10.02 -0.99 7.08
N ILE A 45 10.21 -2.27 7.42
CA ILE A 45 9.24 -3.02 8.24
C ILE A 45 9.08 -2.40 9.63
N PRO A 46 10.13 -2.24 10.46
CA PRO A 46 9.97 -1.67 11.80
C PRO A 46 9.53 -0.20 11.76
N THR A 47 9.95 0.57 10.76
CA THR A 47 9.46 1.95 10.55
C THR A 47 7.96 1.99 10.34
N THR A 48 7.46 1.09 9.48
CA THR A 48 6.03 1.02 9.17
C THR A 48 5.24 0.56 10.39
N LEU A 49 5.72 -0.45 11.13
CA LEU A 49 5.09 -0.91 12.38
C LEU A 49 5.03 0.18 13.45
N ALA A 50 6.03 1.06 13.50
CA ALA A 50 6.04 2.24 14.36
C ALA A 50 5.11 3.37 13.88
N LYS A 51 4.27 3.12 12.86
CA LYS A 51 3.32 4.07 12.27
C LYS A 51 3.96 5.36 11.79
N ARG A 52 5.21 5.27 11.31
CA ARG A 52 5.96 6.39 10.75
C ARG A 52 5.85 6.39 9.24
N ASP A 53 5.71 7.58 8.67
CA ASP A 53 5.82 7.80 7.23
C ASP A 53 7.25 7.50 6.75
N LEU A 54 7.37 7.05 5.51
CA LEU A 54 8.63 6.55 4.97
C LEU A 54 8.86 7.04 3.54
N MET A 55 10.03 7.61 3.28
CA MET A 55 10.61 7.71 1.95
C MET A 55 11.78 6.73 1.84
N ALA A 56 11.71 5.79 0.90
CA ALA A 56 12.73 4.76 0.69
C ALA A 56 13.25 4.78 -0.75
N CYS A 57 14.55 5.05 -0.90
CA CYS A 57 15.25 4.92 -2.18
C CYS A 57 15.81 3.50 -2.33
N ALA A 58 15.19 2.68 -3.17
CA ALA A 58 15.61 1.30 -3.38
C ALA A 58 15.27 0.80 -4.79
N GLN A 59 16.21 0.07 -5.39
CA GLN A 59 16.07 -0.48 -6.75
C GLN A 59 15.00 -1.59 -6.82
N THR A 60 14.52 -1.87 -8.03
CA THR A 60 13.61 -2.99 -8.30
C THR A 60 14.30 -4.32 -7.95
N GLY A 61 13.53 -5.31 -7.49
CA GLY A 61 14.08 -6.59 -7.02
C GLY A 61 14.70 -6.58 -5.62
N SER A 62 14.74 -5.43 -4.93
CA SER A 62 15.30 -5.34 -3.56
C SER A 62 14.38 -5.87 -2.46
N GLY A 63 13.17 -6.32 -2.78
CA GLY A 63 12.18 -6.83 -1.82
C GLY A 63 11.25 -5.77 -1.23
N LYS A 64 11.11 -4.61 -1.89
CA LYS A 64 10.23 -3.49 -1.49
C LYS A 64 8.78 -3.92 -1.21
N THR A 65 8.24 -4.78 -2.06
CA THR A 65 6.84 -5.22 -1.98
C THR A 65 6.51 -5.84 -0.63
N ALA A 66 7.30 -6.80 -0.16
CA ALA A 66 7.13 -7.36 1.18
C ALA A 66 7.48 -6.37 2.29
N ALA A 67 8.38 -5.42 2.03
CA ALA A 67 8.80 -4.41 3.00
C ALA A 67 7.63 -3.50 3.45
N PHE A 68 6.67 -3.22 2.57
CA PHE A 68 5.44 -2.50 2.94
C PHE A 68 4.24 -3.42 3.19
N LEU A 69 4.07 -4.52 2.43
CA LEU A 69 2.89 -5.38 2.59
C LEU A 69 2.85 -6.10 3.95
N VAL A 70 4.00 -6.62 4.41
CA VAL A 70 4.08 -7.35 5.68
C VAL A 70 3.61 -6.48 6.86
N PRO A 71 4.19 -5.29 7.11
CA PRO A 71 3.76 -4.46 8.23
C PRO A 71 2.35 -3.88 8.06
N ILE A 72 1.94 -3.48 6.84
CA ILE A 72 0.58 -2.95 6.59
C ILE A 72 -0.46 -4.02 6.89
N LEU A 73 -0.32 -5.23 6.34
CA LEU A 73 -1.28 -6.31 6.58
C LEU A 73 -1.26 -6.75 8.04
N ASN A 74 -0.09 -6.77 8.70
CA ASN A 74 -0.01 -7.02 10.13
C ASN A 74 -0.88 -6.03 10.93
N LEU A 75 -0.73 -4.74 10.70
CA LEU A 75 -1.51 -3.70 11.36
C LEU A 75 -3.01 -3.82 11.02
N MET A 76 -3.36 -4.12 9.77
CA MET A 76 -4.75 -4.35 9.36
C MET A 76 -5.39 -5.54 10.08
N TYR A 77 -4.64 -6.61 10.35
CA TYR A 77 -5.17 -7.76 11.11
C TYR A 77 -5.28 -7.47 12.59
N THR A 78 -4.28 -6.82 13.18
CA THR A 78 -4.25 -6.50 14.61
C THR A 78 -5.32 -5.47 14.99
N GLU A 79 -5.51 -4.44 14.17
CA GLU A 79 -6.47 -3.37 14.44
C GLU A 79 -7.86 -3.64 13.86
N GLY A 80 -7.96 -4.66 13.01
CA GLY A 80 -9.16 -4.94 12.25
C GLY A 80 -9.51 -3.83 11.24
N PRO A 81 -10.72 -3.91 10.66
CA PRO A 81 -11.13 -3.04 9.55
C PRO A 81 -11.69 -1.67 9.98
N GLY A 82 -11.87 -1.42 11.29
CA GLY A 82 -12.36 -0.14 11.80
C GLY A 82 -13.71 0.29 11.20
N HIS A 83 -13.86 1.58 10.94
CA HIS A 83 -15.10 2.19 10.42
C HIS A 83 -15.45 1.81 8.97
N SER A 84 -14.50 1.24 8.21
CA SER A 84 -14.74 0.85 6.80
C SER A 84 -15.89 -0.15 6.63
N GLN A 85 -16.06 -1.08 7.58
CA GLN A 85 -17.15 -2.06 7.50
C GLN A 85 -18.55 -1.42 7.60
N ALA A 86 -18.69 -0.36 8.39
CA ALA A 86 -19.97 0.34 8.53
C ALA A 86 -20.37 1.05 7.22
N ALA A 87 -19.40 1.66 6.54
CA ALA A 87 -19.60 2.34 5.25
C ALA A 87 -20.01 1.36 4.13
N VAL A 88 -19.40 0.17 4.07
CA VAL A 88 -19.75 -0.87 3.09
C VAL A 88 -21.19 -1.38 3.29
N ARG A 89 -21.69 -1.46 4.52
CA ARG A 89 -23.08 -1.86 4.81
C ARG A 89 -24.10 -0.85 4.28
N ALA A 90 -23.76 0.44 4.27
CA ALA A 90 -24.62 1.51 3.78
C ALA A 90 -24.67 1.57 2.23
N ASN A 91 -23.58 1.23 1.54
CA ASN A 91 -23.53 1.21 0.08
C ASN A 91 -22.80 -0.05 -0.43
N ARG A 92 -23.56 -1.11 -0.72
CA ARG A 92 -23.02 -2.41 -1.15
C ARG A 92 -22.20 -2.36 -2.45
N ARG A 93 -22.31 -1.30 -3.27
CA ARG A 93 -21.62 -1.16 -4.57
C ARG A 93 -20.35 -0.29 -4.51
N LYS A 94 -20.15 0.47 -3.43
CA LYS A 94 -18.97 1.31 -3.22
C LYS A 94 -18.08 0.68 -2.15
N GLN A 95 -16.81 0.46 -2.48
CA GLN A 95 -15.83 -0.09 -1.54
C GLN A 95 -14.97 1.02 -0.95
N PHE A 96 -14.49 0.79 0.26
CA PHE A 96 -13.65 1.74 1.00
C PHE A 96 -12.36 1.03 1.45
N PRO A 97 -11.35 0.92 0.56
CA PRO A 97 -10.09 0.26 0.88
C PRO A 97 -9.42 0.91 2.10
N VAL A 98 -8.90 0.07 2.98
CA VAL A 98 -8.11 0.47 4.15
C VAL A 98 -6.67 0.76 3.75
N ALA A 99 -6.17 0.05 2.74
CA ALA A 99 -4.85 0.26 2.16
C ALA A 99 -4.96 0.47 0.64
N LEU A 100 -4.22 1.45 0.13
CA LEU A 100 -4.07 1.74 -1.29
C LEU A 100 -2.59 1.69 -1.68
N VAL A 101 -2.28 0.95 -2.75
CA VAL A 101 -0.96 0.90 -3.37
C VAL A 101 -1.07 1.39 -4.81
N LEU A 102 -0.35 2.47 -5.13
CA LEU A 102 -0.23 2.99 -6.49
C LEU A 102 1.03 2.44 -7.15
N ALA A 103 0.89 1.96 -8.39
CA ALA A 103 1.97 1.46 -9.22
C ALA A 103 1.88 2.03 -10.65
N PRO A 104 3.00 2.28 -11.35
CA PRO A 104 3.03 2.92 -12.67
C PRO A 104 2.46 2.03 -13.78
N THR A 105 2.61 0.71 -13.68
CA THR A 105 2.27 -0.21 -14.78
C THR A 105 1.34 -1.32 -14.31
N ARG A 106 0.64 -1.93 -15.27
CA ARG A 106 -0.18 -3.11 -15.03
C ARG A 106 0.65 -4.25 -14.47
N GLU A 107 1.85 -4.45 -15.02
CA GLU A 107 2.73 -5.55 -14.69
C GLU A 107 3.19 -5.44 -13.22
N LEU A 108 3.58 -4.25 -12.77
CA LEU A 108 3.94 -4.04 -11.37
C LEU A 108 2.72 -4.15 -10.45
N ALA A 109 1.57 -3.58 -10.85
CA ALA A 109 0.33 -3.70 -10.07
C ALA A 109 -0.09 -5.17 -9.86
N SER A 110 -0.01 -6.00 -10.91
CA SER A 110 -0.28 -7.44 -10.81
C SER A 110 0.73 -8.17 -9.90
N GLN A 111 2.02 -7.85 -10.01
CA GLN A 111 3.05 -8.45 -9.14
C GLN A 111 2.80 -8.13 -7.66
N ILE A 112 2.50 -6.87 -7.33
CA ILE A 112 2.17 -6.45 -5.96
C ILE A 112 0.90 -7.15 -5.48
N TYR A 113 -0.12 -7.25 -6.34
CA TYR A 113 -1.37 -7.93 -6.03
C TYR A 113 -1.16 -9.42 -5.71
N ASP A 114 -0.41 -10.13 -6.54
CA ASP A 114 -0.12 -11.56 -6.34
C ASP A 114 0.68 -11.78 -5.06
N GLU A 115 1.62 -10.90 -4.75
CA GLU A 115 2.36 -10.94 -3.48
C GLU A 115 1.45 -10.66 -2.28
N ALA A 116 0.56 -9.66 -2.37
CA ALA A 116 -0.42 -9.34 -1.33
C ALA A 116 -1.34 -10.52 -1.02
N ARG A 117 -1.72 -11.31 -2.04
CA ARG A 117 -2.54 -12.52 -1.85
C ARG A 117 -1.84 -13.61 -1.05
N LYS A 118 -0.52 -13.72 -1.12
CA LYS A 118 0.24 -14.68 -0.30
C LYS A 118 0.17 -14.32 1.17
N PHE A 119 0.31 -13.03 1.50
CA PHE A 119 0.21 -12.50 2.86
C PHE A 119 -1.24 -12.37 3.37
N SER A 120 -2.23 -12.43 2.47
CA SER A 120 -3.66 -12.49 2.81
C SER A 120 -4.26 -13.90 2.78
N TYR A 121 -3.44 -14.92 2.54
CA TYR A 121 -3.91 -16.30 2.56
C TYR A 121 -4.45 -16.66 3.95
N ARG A 122 -5.63 -17.27 3.99
CA ARG A 122 -6.36 -17.64 5.22
C ARG A 122 -6.68 -16.45 6.13
N SER A 123 -6.95 -15.28 5.54
CA SER A 123 -7.44 -14.10 6.25
C SER A 123 -8.77 -13.61 5.67
N GLN A 124 -9.40 -12.66 6.37
CA GLN A 124 -10.61 -11.96 5.89
C GLN A 124 -10.28 -10.75 5.00
N VAL A 125 -9.00 -10.38 4.88
CA VAL A 125 -8.58 -9.28 4.02
C VAL A 125 -8.65 -9.72 2.57
N ARG A 126 -9.49 -9.01 1.82
CA ARG A 126 -9.65 -9.15 0.37
C ARG A 126 -8.82 -8.11 -0.37
N CYS A 127 -7.84 -8.57 -1.11
CA CYS A 127 -7.03 -7.76 -2.01
C CYS A 127 -7.71 -7.65 -3.39
N CYS A 128 -7.60 -6.49 -4.03
CA CYS A 128 -8.06 -6.25 -5.40
C CYS A 128 -6.97 -5.53 -6.20
N VAL A 129 -7.08 -5.61 -7.53
CA VAL A 129 -6.21 -4.88 -8.44
C VAL A 129 -7.00 -4.24 -9.58
N VAL A 130 -6.67 -3.00 -9.92
CA VAL A 130 -7.24 -2.30 -11.08
C VAL A 130 -6.16 -1.60 -11.90
N TYR A 131 -6.20 -1.73 -13.22
CA TYR A 131 -5.22 -1.09 -14.12
C TYR A 131 -5.79 -0.86 -15.51
N GLY A 132 -5.20 0.09 -16.24
CA GLY A 132 -5.54 0.41 -17.63
C GLY A 132 -5.25 -0.71 -18.63
N GLY A 133 -5.79 -0.61 -19.85
CA GLY A 133 -5.53 -1.58 -20.92
C GLY A 133 -6.25 -2.94 -20.77
N ALA A 134 -7.22 -3.03 -19.85
CA ALA A 134 -8.08 -4.20 -19.67
C ALA A 134 -9.54 -3.77 -19.41
N ASP A 135 -10.49 -4.68 -19.63
CA ASP A 135 -11.92 -4.45 -19.42
C ASP A 135 -12.20 -3.99 -17.98
N ILE A 136 -12.78 -2.79 -17.85
CA ILE A 136 -13.16 -2.21 -16.57
C ILE A 136 -14.33 -2.97 -15.93
N GLY A 137 -15.22 -3.56 -16.72
CA GLY A 137 -16.39 -4.28 -16.21
C GLY A 137 -16.00 -5.46 -15.31
N SER A 138 -15.00 -6.24 -15.74
CA SER A 138 -14.44 -7.35 -14.95
C SER A 138 -13.84 -6.88 -13.63
N GLN A 139 -13.06 -5.80 -13.66
CA GLN A 139 -12.43 -5.22 -12.47
C GLN A 139 -13.48 -4.68 -11.48
N VAL A 140 -14.52 -4.00 -11.98
CA VAL A 140 -15.63 -3.49 -11.15
C VAL A 140 -16.41 -4.63 -10.48
N ARG A 141 -16.68 -5.74 -11.20
CA ARG A 141 -17.32 -6.92 -10.60
C ARG A 141 -16.45 -7.56 -9.52
N GLU A 142 -15.13 -7.52 -9.67
CA GLU A 142 -14.25 -7.99 -8.59
C GLU A 142 -14.28 -7.06 -7.39
N LEU A 143 -14.34 -5.74 -7.56
CA LEU A 143 -14.49 -4.79 -6.45
C LEU A 143 -15.79 -5.02 -5.66
N ASP A 144 -16.89 -5.34 -6.33
CA ASP A 144 -18.20 -5.60 -5.68
C ASP A 144 -18.20 -6.74 -4.67
N ARG A 145 -17.22 -7.64 -4.75
CA ARG A 145 -17.06 -8.75 -3.81
C ARG A 145 -16.33 -8.33 -2.52
N GLY A 146 -15.97 -7.07 -2.38
CA GLY A 146 -15.25 -6.51 -1.23
C GLY A 146 -13.82 -6.09 -1.58
N CYS A 147 -13.34 -4.98 -1.03
CA CYS A 147 -11.96 -4.52 -1.25
C CYS A 147 -11.40 -3.85 0.01
N HIS A 148 -10.41 -4.49 0.64
CA HIS A 148 -9.74 -3.96 1.83
C HIS A 148 -8.34 -3.41 1.50
N LEU A 149 -7.63 -4.07 0.59
CA LEU A 149 -6.36 -3.60 0.03
C LEU A 149 -6.52 -3.48 -1.49
N LEU A 150 -6.35 -2.27 -2.01
CA LEU A 150 -6.43 -1.98 -3.43
C LEU A 150 -5.04 -1.70 -4.00
N VAL A 151 -4.65 -2.43 -5.04
CA VAL A 151 -3.50 -2.08 -5.88
C VAL A 151 -4.03 -1.44 -7.16
N ALA A 152 -3.50 -0.30 -7.58
CA ALA A 152 -4.02 0.40 -8.74
C ALA A 152 -2.97 1.13 -9.57
N THR A 153 -3.21 1.25 -10.88
CA THR A 153 -2.56 2.31 -11.66
C THR A 153 -3.34 3.62 -11.52
N PRO A 154 -2.68 4.79 -11.44
CA PRO A 154 -3.35 6.07 -11.13
C PRO A 154 -4.53 6.38 -12.04
N GLY A 155 -4.35 6.28 -13.37
CA GLY A 155 -5.41 6.58 -14.33
C GLY A 155 -6.65 5.69 -14.19
N ARG A 156 -6.47 4.39 -13.93
CA ARG A 156 -7.63 3.48 -13.73
C ARG A 156 -8.31 3.74 -12.40
N LEU A 157 -7.57 4.08 -11.35
CA LEU A 157 -8.17 4.40 -10.06
C LEU A 157 -9.10 5.62 -10.18
N VAL A 158 -8.66 6.67 -10.87
CA VAL A 158 -9.49 7.86 -11.13
C VAL A 158 -10.82 7.49 -11.82
N ASP A 159 -10.78 6.71 -12.90
CA ASP A 159 -11.99 6.24 -13.61
C ASP A 159 -12.94 5.45 -12.68
N VAL A 160 -12.38 4.56 -11.84
CA VAL A 160 -13.17 3.77 -10.89
C VAL A 160 -13.78 4.65 -9.77
N MET A 161 -13.07 5.69 -9.33
CA MET A 161 -13.56 6.68 -8.37
C MET A 161 -14.67 7.55 -8.95
N GLU A 162 -14.52 8.05 -10.19
CA GLU A 162 -15.54 8.83 -10.91
C GLU A 162 -16.84 8.04 -11.11
N ARG A 163 -16.75 6.72 -11.28
CA ARG A 163 -17.90 5.82 -11.32
C ARG A 163 -18.52 5.53 -9.96
N GLY A 164 -18.01 6.13 -8.89
CA GLY A 164 -18.50 5.97 -7.52
C GLY A 164 -18.26 4.57 -6.94
N ARG A 165 -17.27 3.81 -7.44
CA ARG A 165 -17.02 2.43 -7.02
C ARG A 165 -16.01 2.31 -5.88
N ILE A 166 -15.14 3.30 -5.74
CA ILE A 166 -14.16 3.43 -4.65
C ILE A 166 -14.38 4.76 -3.93
N GLY A 167 -14.33 4.74 -2.60
CA GLY A 167 -14.12 5.92 -1.76
C GLY A 167 -12.87 5.72 -0.92
N LEU A 168 -12.12 6.80 -0.67
CA LEU A 168 -10.85 6.74 0.05
C LEU A 168 -10.95 7.24 1.48
N ASP A 169 -12.18 7.50 1.95
CA ASP A 169 -12.55 8.05 3.26
C ASP A 169 -11.96 7.28 4.46
N HIS A 170 -11.64 6.01 4.26
CA HIS A 170 -11.11 5.10 5.29
C HIS A 170 -9.72 4.55 4.96
N CYS A 171 -9.03 5.15 3.99
CA CYS A 171 -7.69 4.75 3.60
C CYS A 171 -6.69 5.16 4.69
N ARG A 172 -6.22 4.19 5.48
CA ARG A 172 -5.22 4.37 6.53
C ARG A 172 -3.80 4.26 6.02
N PHE A 173 -3.57 3.50 4.95
CA PHE A 173 -2.25 3.24 4.40
C PHE A 173 -2.20 3.60 2.92
N LEU A 174 -1.32 4.53 2.57
CA LEU A 174 -1.03 4.91 1.18
C LEU A 174 0.39 4.48 0.83
N VAL A 175 0.57 3.76 -0.27
CA VAL A 175 1.87 3.38 -0.81
C VAL A 175 2.00 3.88 -2.24
N LEU A 176 3.13 4.53 -2.56
CA LEU A 176 3.53 4.85 -3.93
C LEU A 176 4.78 4.03 -4.27
N ASP A 177 4.64 3.01 -5.12
CA ASP A 177 5.76 2.17 -5.56
C ASP A 177 6.23 2.57 -6.96
N GLU A 178 7.54 2.71 -7.15
CA GLU A 178 8.18 3.34 -8.32
C GLU A 178 7.62 4.75 -8.60
N ALA A 179 7.65 5.61 -7.57
CA ALA A 179 7.11 6.97 -7.62
C ALA A 179 7.78 7.86 -8.68
N ASP A 180 9.11 7.77 -8.85
CA ASP A 180 9.85 8.42 -9.93
C ASP A 180 9.30 8.04 -11.30
N ARG A 181 9.14 6.74 -11.53
CA ARG A 181 8.59 6.24 -12.78
C ARG A 181 7.14 6.69 -13.03
N MET A 182 6.33 6.81 -11.98
CA MET A 182 4.99 7.39 -12.12
C MET A 182 5.03 8.84 -12.58
N LEU A 183 5.98 9.65 -12.08
CA LEU A 183 6.16 11.03 -12.53
C LEU A 183 6.69 11.08 -13.97
N ASP A 184 7.64 10.23 -14.34
CA ASP A 184 8.15 10.12 -15.72
C ASP A 184 7.05 9.79 -16.74
N MET A 185 6.04 9.01 -16.31
CA MET A 185 4.86 8.66 -17.11
C MET A 185 3.77 9.74 -17.09
N GLY A 186 4.00 10.86 -16.39
CA GLY A 186 3.05 11.97 -16.32
C GLY A 186 1.83 11.71 -15.43
N PHE A 187 1.93 10.80 -14.45
CA PHE A 187 0.81 10.49 -13.54
C PHE A 187 0.65 11.47 -12.37
N GLU A 188 1.52 12.48 -12.24
CA GLU A 188 1.43 13.44 -11.13
C GLU A 188 0.04 14.06 -10.96
N PRO A 189 -0.65 14.55 -12.02
CA PRO A 189 -1.97 15.15 -11.87
C PRO A 189 -3.00 14.18 -11.30
N GLN A 190 -2.98 12.92 -11.74
CA GLN A 190 -3.87 11.87 -11.25
C GLN A 190 -3.55 11.52 -9.80
N ILE A 191 -2.27 11.41 -9.45
CA ILE A 191 -1.82 11.12 -8.08
C ILE A 191 -2.28 12.23 -7.12
N ARG A 192 -2.04 13.50 -7.47
CA ARG A 192 -2.50 14.64 -6.67
C ARG A 192 -4.02 14.69 -6.56
N ARG A 193 -4.74 14.38 -7.64
CA ARG A 193 -6.20 14.24 -7.59
C ARG A 193 -6.65 13.18 -6.58
N ILE A 194 -6.03 12.00 -6.61
CA ILE A 194 -6.35 10.88 -5.70
C ILE A 194 -6.05 11.23 -4.24
N VAL A 195 -4.93 11.89 -3.97
CA VAL A 195 -4.39 12.07 -2.61
C VAL A 195 -4.83 13.37 -1.94
N GLU A 196 -4.95 14.47 -2.69
CA GLU A 196 -5.16 15.82 -2.16
C GLU A 196 -6.54 16.40 -2.48
N GLN A 197 -7.18 15.96 -3.57
CA GLN A 197 -8.40 16.58 -4.11
C GLN A 197 -9.67 15.73 -3.93
N ASP A 198 -9.56 14.60 -3.24
CA ASP A 198 -10.67 13.67 -2.99
C ASP A 198 -10.86 13.44 -1.47
N THR A 199 -11.49 12.33 -1.08
CA THR A 199 -11.88 12.05 0.32
C THR A 199 -10.80 11.35 1.16
N MET A 200 -9.59 11.19 0.64
CA MET A 200 -8.51 10.52 1.37
C MET A 200 -8.13 11.31 2.65
N PRO A 201 -7.97 10.64 3.82
CA PRO A 201 -7.47 11.29 5.03
C PRO A 201 -6.15 12.01 4.79
N GLN A 202 -5.97 13.17 5.42
CA GLN A 202 -4.78 14.00 5.23
C GLN A 202 -3.53 13.35 5.83
N LYS A 203 -2.35 13.84 5.45
CA LYS A 203 -1.09 13.39 6.06
C LYS A 203 -1.11 13.56 7.58
N GLY A 204 -0.52 12.62 8.30
CA GLY A 204 -0.61 12.51 9.76
C GLY A 204 -1.89 11.81 10.27
N GLN A 205 -2.95 11.70 9.47
CA GLN A 205 -4.12 10.86 9.77
C GLN A 205 -4.05 9.49 9.07
N ARG A 206 -3.46 9.46 7.87
CA ARG A 206 -3.01 8.24 7.20
C ARG A 206 -1.49 8.09 7.36
N GLN A 207 -1.01 6.86 7.20
CA GLN A 207 0.40 6.56 7.05
C GLN A 207 0.74 6.46 5.56
N THR A 208 1.80 7.15 5.13
CA THR A 208 2.25 7.19 3.73
C THR A 208 3.65 6.60 3.58
N LEU A 209 3.81 5.68 2.63
CA LEU A 209 5.10 5.09 2.26
C LEU A 209 5.40 5.37 0.78
N MET A 210 6.53 5.98 0.49
CA MET A 210 6.99 6.27 -0.86
C MET A 210 8.24 5.47 -1.17
N PHE A 211 8.24 4.76 -2.29
CA PHE A 211 9.35 3.99 -2.80
C PHE A 211 9.74 4.48 -4.19
N SER A 212 11.02 4.78 -4.37
CA SER A 212 11.57 5.33 -5.61
C SER A 212 12.95 4.75 -5.87
N ALA A 213 13.37 4.58 -7.12
CA ALA A 213 14.75 4.17 -7.41
C ALA A 213 15.70 5.39 -7.36
N THR A 214 15.19 6.56 -7.72
CA THR A 214 15.90 7.83 -7.78
C THR A 214 15.29 8.86 -6.82
N PHE A 215 15.98 9.98 -6.59
CA PHE A 215 15.48 11.05 -5.70
C PHE A 215 15.64 12.46 -6.29
N PRO A 216 15.09 12.71 -7.49
CA PRO A 216 15.14 14.03 -8.13
C PRO A 216 14.27 15.05 -7.36
N LYS A 217 14.35 16.33 -7.75
CA LYS A 217 13.65 17.43 -7.05
C LYS A 217 12.15 17.20 -7.01
N GLU A 218 11.57 16.69 -8.09
CA GLU A 218 10.15 16.41 -8.24
C GLU A 218 9.69 15.39 -7.19
N ILE A 219 10.48 14.34 -6.95
CA ILE A 219 10.21 13.35 -5.89
C ILE A 219 10.40 13.94 -4.49
N GLN A 220 11.38 14.82 -4.30
CA GLN A 220 11.56 15.54 -3.03
C GLN A 220 10.34 16.43 -2.71
N HIS A 221 9.82 17.14 -3.71
CA HIS A 221 8.60 17.95 -3.56
C HIS A 221 7.39 17.07 -3.25
N LEU A 222 7.20 15.99 -4.00
CA LEU A 222 6.11 15.04 -3.77
C LEU A 222 6.17 14.44 -2.35
N ALA A 223 7.36 14.05 -1.89
CA ALA A 223 7.56 13.53 -0.54
C ALA A 223 7.27 14.57 0.55
N ARG A 224 7.68 15.83 0.36
CA ARG A 224 7.37 16.91 1.29
C ARG A 224 5.86 17.16 1.41
N ASP A 225 5.15 17.05 0.31
CA ASP A 225 3.72 17.32 0.27
C ASP A 225 2.95 16.16 0.94
N PHE A 226 3.34 14.90 0.68
CA PHE A 226 2.58 13.71 1.08
C PHE A 226 2.97 13.07 2.42
N LEU A 227 4.18 13.30 2.91
CA LEU A 227 4.71 12.81 4.19
C LEU A 227 4.67 13.87 5.31
#